data_AF-A0A495QYD1-F1
#
_entry.id   AF-A0A495QYD1-F1
#
_cell.length_a   1.000
_cell.length_b   1.000
_cell.length_c   1.000
_cell.angle_alpha   90.00
_cell.angle_beta   90.00
_cell.angle_gamma   90.00
#
_symmetry.space_group_name_H-M   'P 1'
#
loop_
_entity.id
_entity.type
_entity.pdbx_description
1 polymer ?
#
loop_
_entity_poly.entity_id
_entity_poly.type
_entity_poly.pdbx_seq_one_letter_code
_entity_poly.pdbx_strand_id
1 'polypeptide(L)'
;MSSASYSHRRVHRAIICVDIESFCRPGRNDAQRADMRRGLYDVLERAFTWAGIDANDRYHEDRGDGAFFLVPTEGPQSRLVEPLPFHLASELGRYNQAASPATRIRLRVALHAGYVHHDPRGVVGTALNEAFRLLDAPVLKRTLQDTSGDLAFIASDQFHQDVIRSRRVFDSSADRKVRVTVKDPHVEAWICAFSEQDEAGRQYQDALGRVRAALASVDGTLRKAKEVRDATVQKVSSPVPEVPDVGLKELRARLAGTDEPRERHRWARLLAGAAELERAAATALAQAEAALADVQEPLDVREELRGRLGSLQVMARNLGRAEDARLDGLYRAAHDLLWTAPCDLDAAESAVLRYIQELQDG
;
A
#
# COMPACT_ATOMS: atom_id res chain seq x y z
N MET A 1 -47.41 -22.89 -32.90
CA MET A 1 -46.05 -22.34 -33.00
C MET A 1 -46.15 -20.82 -32.95
N SER A 2 -46.06 -20.24 -31.74
CA SER A 2 -46.10 -18.79 -31.56
C SER A 2 -44.67 -18.27 -31.60
N SER A 3 -44.37 -17.47 -32.62
CA SER A 3 -43.11 -16.75 -32.80
C SER A 3 -42.85 -15.88 -31.56
N ALA A 4 -41.82 -16.22 -30.78
CA ALA A 4 -41.34 -15.38 -29.71
C ALA A 4 -40.75 -14.11 -30.34
N SER A 5 -41.37 -12.97 -30.07
CA SER A 5 -40.84 -11.66 -30.44
C SER A 5 -39.51 -11.44 -29.72
N TYR A 6 -38.40 -11.68 -30.43
CA TYR A 6 -37.07 -11.35 -29.94
C TYR A 6 -36.92 -9.83 -29.90
N SER A 7 -37.21 -9.24 -28.75
CA SER A 7 -36.98 -7.82 -28.48
C SER A 7 -35.48 -7.49 -28.62
N HIS A 8 -35.07 -7.06 -29.81
CA HIS A 8 -33.75 -6.48 -30.06
C HIS A 8 -33.72 -5.08 -29.44
N ARG A 9 -33.46 -4.99 -28.13
CA ARG A 9 -33.41 -3.71 -27.45
C ARG A 9 -32.09 -3.01 -27.80
N ARG A 10 -32.17 -2.03 -28.69
CA ARG A 10 -31.06 -1.11 -29.01
C ARG A 10 -30.93 -0.10 -27.86
N VAL A 11 -29.80 -0.10 -27.17
CA VAL A 11 -29.53 0.80 -26.04
C VAL A 11 -28.23 1.54 -26.25
N HIS A 12 -28.19 2.81 -25.85
CA HIS A 12 -26.95 3.59 -25.84
C HIS A 12 -26.20 3.31 -24.53
N ARG A 13 -24.91 2.99 -24.63
CA ARG A 13 -24.05 2.59 -23.50
C ARG A 13 -22.68 3.22 -23.63
N ALA A 14 -22.06 3.51 -22.48
CA ALA A 14 -20.61 3.67 -22.41
C ALA A 14 -19.97 2.28 -22.43
N ILE A 15 -18.88 2.14 -23.16
CA ILE A 15 -18.19 0.89 -23.43
C ILE A 15 -16.77 1.04 -22.88
N ILE A 16 -16.39 0.11 -22.00
CA ILE A 16 -15.03 0.01 -21.47
C ILE A 16 -14.50 -1.35 -21.89
N CYS A 17 -13.44 -1.37 -22.69
CA CYS A 17 -12.72 -2.61 -23.00
C CYS A 17 -11.37 -2.58 -22.31
N VAL A 18 -10.98 -3.70 -21.70
CA VAL A 18 -9.71 -3.83 -20.99
C VAL A 18 -8.97 -5.08 -21.43
N ASP A 19 -7.64 -5.02 -21.46
CA ASP A 19 -6.81 -6.14 -21.88
C ASP A 19 -5.43 -6.11 -21.19
N ILE A 20 -5.00 -7.27 -20.69
CA ILE A 20 -3.71 -7.44 -20.01
C ILE A 20 -2.57 -7.47 -21.03
N GLU A 21 -1.54 -6.66 -20.78
CA GLU A 21 -0.32 -6.69 -21.59
C GLU A 21 0.35 -8.08 -21.59
N SER A 22 0.60 -8.59 -22.80
CA SER A 22 1.37 -9.80 -23.04
C SER A 22 0.88 -11.03 -22.28
N PHE A 23 -0.43 -11.19 -22.03
CA PHE A 23 -0.99 -12.31 -21.25
C PHE A 23 -0.43 -13.69 -21.68
N CYS A 24 -0.37 -13.93 -22.99
CA CYS A 24 0.15 -15.14 -23.62
C CYS A 24 1.70 -15.18 -23.78
N ARG A 25 2.46 -14.41 -22.99
CA ARG A 25 3.93 -14.36 -23.09
C ARG A 25 4.55 -15.77 -22.96
N PRO A 26 5.48 -16.15 -23.86
CA PRO A 26 6.27 -17.38 -23.71
C PRO A 26 6.97 -17.42 -22.34
N GLY A 27 6.79 -18.51 -21.59
CA GLY A 27 7.35 -18.68 -20.25
C GLY A 27 6.36 -18.54 -19.09
N ARG A 28 5.11 -18.13 -19.34
CA ARG A 28 4.03 -18.25 -18.34
C ARG A 28 3.38 -19.62 -18.38
N ASN A 29 3.10 -20.19 -17.21
CA ASN A 29 2.31 -21.41 -17.08
C ASN A 29 0.80 -21.10 -16.86
N ASP A 30 -0.05 -22.13 -16.89
CA ASP A 30 -1.51 -21.95 -16.74
C ASP A 30 -1.93 -21.44 -15.37
N ALA A 31 -1.21 -21.82 -14.30
CA ALA A 31 -1.46 -21.31 -12.96
C ALA A 31 -1.25 -19.78 -12.90
N GLN A 32 -0.13 -19.29 -13.44
CA GLN A 32 0.16 -17.86 -13.53
C GLN A 32 -0.88 -17.11 -14.36
N ARG A 33 -1.35 -17.69 -15.48
CA ARG A 33 -2.45 -17.11 -16.27
C ARG A 33 -3.75 -17.03 -15.48
N ALA A 34 -4.08 -18.08 -14.73
CA ALA A 34 -5.26 -18.10 -13.88
C ALA A 34 -5.17 -17.07 -12.73
N ASP A 35 -3.99 -16.92 -12.13
CA ASP A 35 -3.73 -15.91 -11.08
C ASP A 35 -3.91 -14.49 -11.63
N MET A 36 -3.33 -14.21 -12.81
CA MET A 36 -3.48 -12.92 -13.47
C MET A 36 -4.93 -12.61 -13.86
N ARG A 37 -5.68 -13.62 -14.34
CA ARG A 37 -7.11 -13.44 -14.64
C ARG A 37 -7.91 -13.13 -13.38
N ARG A 38 -7.69 -13.84 -12.28
CA ARG A 38 -8.34 -13.51 -10.99
C ARG A 38 -7.98 -12.11 -10.52
N GLY A 39 -6.69 -11.76 -10.57
CA GLY A 39 -6.18 -10.43 -10.23
C GLY A 39 -6.82 -9.32 -11.05
N LEU A 40 -7.00 -9.52 -12.36
CA LEU A 40 -7.69 -8.56 -13.24
C LEU A 40 -9.11 -8.29 -12.76
N TYR A 41 -9.91 -9.33 -12.52
CA TYR A 41 -11.29 -9.16 -12.10
C TYR A 41 -11.39 -8.52 -10.70
N ASP A 42 -10.51 -8.90 -9.76
CA ASP A 42 -10.47 -8.27 -8.43
C ASP A 42 -10.13 -6.77 -8.51
N VAL A 43 -9.17 -6.41 -9.36
CA VAL A 43 -8.79 -5.00 -9.63
C VAL A 43 -9.95 -4.23 -10.24
N LEU A 44 -10.60 -4.78 -11.28
CA LEU A 44 -11.70 -4.13 -11.98
C LEU A 44 -12.92 -3.96 -11.07
N GLU A 45 -13.32 -4.99 -10.34
CA GLU A 45 -14.48 -4.92 -9.43
C GLU A 45 -14.26 -3.89 -8.33
N ARG A 46 -13.08 -3.88 -7.70
CA ARG A 46 -12.75 -2.83 -6.72
C ARG A 46 -12.75 -1.46 -7.39
N ALA A 47 -12.02 -1.28 -8.48
CA ALA A 47 -11.90 0.02 -9.14
C ALA A 47 -13.27 0.58 -9.58
N PHE A 48 -14.16 -0.26 -10.10
CA PHE A 48 -15.53 0.15 -10.44
C PHE A 48 -16.35 0.51 -9.20
N THR A 49 -16.27 -0.30 -8.14
CA THR A 49 -16.97 -0.02 -6.88
C THR A 49 -16.54 1.34 -6.32
N TRP A 50 -15.23 1.60 -6.30
CA TRP A 50 -14.65 2.86 -5.85
C TRP A 50 -15.00 4.05 -6.74
N ALA A 51 -15.07 3.83 -8.05
CA ALA A 51 -15.50 4.83 -9.01
C ALA A 51 -17.02 5.10 -8.97
N GLY A 52 -17.79 4.36 -8.16
CA GLY A 52 -19.25 4.46 -8.08
C GLY A 52 -19.96 3.91 -9.31
N ILE A 53 -19.40 2.87 -9.94
CA ILE A 53 -19.97 2.17 -11.08
C ILE A 53 -20.58 0.87 -10.55
N ASP A 54 -21.89 0.91 -10.30
CA ASP A 54 -22.64 -0.18 -9.68
C ASP A 54 -22.57 -1.46 -10.54
N ALA A 55 -22.41 -2.60 -9.88
CA ALA A 55 -22.42 -3.91 -10.53
C ALA A 55 -23.80 -4.27 -11.09
N ASN A 56 -24.89 -3.81 -10.47
CA ASN A 56 -26.26 -4.07 -10.92
C ASN A 56 -26.60 -3.36 -12.24
N ASP A 57 -25.94 -2.23 -12.48
CA ASP A 57 -26.17 -1.40 -13.66
C ASP A 57 -25.22 -1.76 -14.82
N ARG A 58 -24.21 -2.59 -14.57
CA ARG A 58 -23.14 -2.92 -15.52
C ARG A 58 -23.33 -4.30 -16.13
N TYR A 59 -23.33 -4.37 -17.46
CA TYR A 59 -23.16 -5.63 -18.19
C TYR A 59 -21.68 -5.90 -18.43
N HIS A 60 -21.24 -7.16 -18.40
CA HIS A 60 -19.87 -7.54 -18.76
C HIS A 60 -19.79 -8.89 -19.47
N GLU A 61 -18.76 -9.07 -20.28
CA GLU A 61 -18.36 -10.38 -20.80
C GLU A 61 -16.86 -10.60 -20.63
N ASP A 62 -16.53 -11.83 -20.25
CA ASP A 62 -15.16 -12.30 -20.11
C ASP A 62 -14.55 -12.69 -21.45
N ARG A 63 -13.30 -12.31 -21.67
CA ARG A 63 -12.52 -12.60 -22.88
C ARG A 63 -11.23 -13.38 -22.59
N GLY A 64 -11.04 -13.84 -21.36
CA GLY A 64 -9.89 -14.62 -20.90
C GLY A 64 -8.76 -13.72 -20.39
N ASP A 65 -8.15 -12.93 -21.27
CA ASP A 65 -7.08 -11.98 -20.97
C ASP A 65 -7.54 -10.52 -20.88
N GLY A 66 -8.83 -10.31 -21.11
CA GLY A 66 -9.50 -9.03 -21.05
C GLY A 66 -10.98 -9.19 -20.73
N ALA A 67 -11.67 -8.07 -20.70
CA ALA A 67 -13.11 -7.99 -20.52
C ALA A 67 -13.66 -6.77 -21.24
N PHE A 68 -14.95 -6.75 -21.48
CA PHE A 68 -15.63 -5.49 -21.76
C PHE A 68 -16.83 -5.29 -20.85
N PHE A 69 -17.15 -4.03 -20.63
CA PHE A 69 -18.23 -3.58 -19.77
C PHE A 69 -19.10 -2.60 -20.52
N LEU A 70 -20.42 -2.70 -20.31
CA LEU A 70 -21.39 -1.72 -20.78
C LEU A 70 -22.01 -1.07 -19.56
N VAL A 71 -21.85 0.25 -19.48
CA VAL A 71 -22.35 1.07 -18.38
C VAL A 71 -23.45 1.99 -18.93
N PRO A 72 -24.55 2.22 -18.19
CA PRO A 72 -25.58 3.16 -18.59
C PRO A 72 -24.97 4.53 -18.81
N THR A 73 -25.46 5.23 -19.83
CA THR A 73 -25.12 6.66 -20.01
C THR A 73 -25.97 7.55 -19.12
N GLU A 74 -26.99 6.99 -18.46
CA GLU A 74 -27.81 7.60 -17.42
C GLU A 74 -27.03 7.58 -16.11
N GLY A 75 -26.39 8.69 -15.80
CA GLY A 75 -25.42 8.83 -14.72
C GLY A 75 -24.21 9.61 -15.22
N PRO A 76 -23.25 9.95 -14.35
CA PRO A 76 -22.10 10.70 -14.80
C PRO A 76 -21.17 9.75 -15.56
N GLN A 77 -21.21 9.75 -16.91
CA GLN A 77 -20.12 9.17 -17.73
C GLN A 77 -18.74 9.71 -17.30
N SER A 78 -18.71 10.83 -16.57
CA SER A 78 -17.50 11.28 -15.86
C SER A 78 -16.91 10.25 -14.94
N ARG A 79 -17.66 9.30 -14.36
CA ARG A 79 -17.08 8.27 -13.50
C ARG A 79 -15.99 7.48 -14.22
N LEU A 80 -16.08 7.34 -15.55
CA LEU A 80 -15.11 6.64 -16.38
C LEU A 80 -13.80 7.42 -16.61
N VAL A 81 -13.81 8.73 -16.38
CA VAL A 81 -12.69 9.62 -16.69
C VAL A 81 -12.18 10.40 -15.47
N GLU A 82 -13.03 10.61 -14.46
CA GLU A 82 -12.73 11.35 -13.22
C GLU A 82 -12.13 10.40 -12.16
N PRO A 83 -12.91 9.48 -11.54
CA PRO A 83 -12.40 8.58 -10.50
C PRO A 83 -11.82 7.26 -11.04
N LEU A 84 -12.31 6.71 -12.16
CA LEU A 84 -11.90 5.37 -12.61
C LEU A 84 -10.40 5.26 -12.91
N PRO A 85 -9.74 6.21 -13.61
CA PRO A 85 -8.29 6.11 -13.85
C PRO A 85 -7.48 6.09 -12.54
N PHE A 86 -7.85 6.91 -11.55
CA PHE A 86 -7.23 6.94 -10.23
C PHE A 86 -7.39 5.60 -9.50
N HIS A 87 -8.61 5.05 -9.47
CA HIS A 87 -8.86 3.80 -8.76
C HIS A 87 -8.26 2.59 -9.47
N LEU A 88 -8.22 2.56 -10.80
CA LEU A 88 -7.49 1.53 -11.55
C LEU A 88 -6.00 1.56 -11.20
N ALA A 89 -5.38 2.75 -11.17
CA ALA A 89 -3.97 2.89 -10.84
C ALA A 89 -3.67 2.43 -9.40
N SER A 90 -4.51 2.85 -8.45
CA SER A 90 -4.41 2.43 -7.04
C SER A 90 -4.57 0.92 -6.88
N GLU A 91 -5.58 0.32 -7.51
CA GLU A 91 -5.87 -1.12 -7.36
C GLU A 91 -4.84 -2.00 -8.08
N LEU A 92 -4.36 -1.57 -9.27
CA LEU A 92 -3.23 -2.22 -9.92
C LEU A 92 -1.96 -2.13 -9.07
N GLY A 93 -1.67 -0.97 -8.49
CA GLY A 93 -0.56 -0.81 -7.56
C GLY A 93 -0.65 -1.78 -6.38
N ARG A 94 -1.86 -1.94 -5.80
CA ARG A 94 -2.10 -2.83 -4.66
C ARG A 94 -1.86 -4.29 -5.04
N TYR A 95 -2.39 -4.71 -6.18
CA TYR A 95 -2.18 -6.06 -6.70
C TYR A 95 -0.69 -6.29 -7.03
N ASN A 96 -0.06 -5.36 -7.76
CA ASN A 96 1.33 -5.49 -8.23
C ASN A 96 2.36 -5.46 -7.09
N GLN A 97 2.08 -4.80 -5.96
CA GLN A 97 2.91 -4.86 -4.75
C GLN A 97 2.96 -6.26 -4.13
N ALA A 98 1.89 -7.05 -4.27
CA ALA A 98 1.81 -8.43 -3.76
C ALA A 98 2.16 -9.49 -4.83
N ALA A 99 2.09 -9.13 -6.10
CA ALA A 99 2.33 -10.03 -7.23
C ALA A 99 3.83 -10.30 -7.45
N SER A 100 4.14 -11.49 -7.96
CA SER A 100 5.49 -11.76 -8.47
C SER A 100 5.72 -11.03 -9.80
N PRO A 101 6.98 -10.79 -10.21
CA PRO A 101 7.27 -10.18 -11.51
C PRO A 101 6.62 -10.90 -12.70
N ALA A 102 6.41 -12.22 -12.60
CA ALA A 102 5.77 -13.03 -13.63
C ALA A 102 4.25 -12.79 -13.75
N THR A 103 3.60 -12.34 -12.67
CA THR A 103 2.14 -12.18 -12.54
C THR A 103 1.71 -10.71 -12.40
N ARG A 104 2.65 -9.77 -12.47
CA ARG A 104 2.37 -8.32 -12.55
C ARG A 104 1.44 -8.03 -13.72
N ILE A 105 0.42 -7.22 -13.47
CA ILE A 105 -0.58 -6.81 -14.46
C ILE A 105 -0.29 -5.38 -14.91
N ARG A 106 -0.32 -5.18 -16.23
CA ARG A 106 -0.37 -3.88 -16.89
C ARG A 106 -1.54 -3.92 -17.86
N LEU A 107 -2.32 -2.85 -17.93
CA LEU A 107 -3.63 -2.85 -18.56
C LEU A 107 -3.74 -1.78 -19.65
N ARG A 108 -4.25 -2.20 -20.80
CA ARG A 108 -4.75 -1.31 -21.84
C ARG A 108 -6.24 -1.11 -21.63
N VAL A 109 -6.71 0.13 -21.77
CA VAL A 109 -8.12 0.49 -21.59
C VAL A 109 -8.60 1.28 -22.81
N ALA A 110 -9.70 0.84 -23.42
CA ALA A 110 -10.39 1.57 -24.48
C ALA A 110 -11.75 2.08 -24.00
N LEU A 111 -12.03 3.35 -24.25
CA LEU A 111 -13.27 4.04 -23.90
C LEU A 111 -14.03 4.43 -25.17
N HIS A 112 -15.31 4.08 -25.23
CA HIS A 112 -16.20 4.46 -26.31
C HIS A 112 -17.63 4.64 -25.78
N ALA A 113 -18.53 5.23 -26.55
CA ALA A 113 -19.95 5.20 -26.30
C ALA A 113 -20.71 5.02 -27.60
N GLY A 114 -21.79 4.26 -27.56
CA GLY A 114 -22.62 4.07 -28.73
C GLY A 114 -23.76 3.09 -28.50
N TYR A 115 -24.49 2.82 -29.58
CA TYR A 115 -25.60 1.88 -29.56
C TYR A 115 -25.12 0.44 -29.65
N VAL A 116 -25.67 -0.40 -28.79
CA VAL A 116 -25.49 -1.85 -28.78
C VAL A 116 -26.84 -2.55 -28.77
N HIS A 117 -26.86 -3.78 -29.27
CA HIS A 117 -28.03 -4.64 -29.29
C HIS A 117 -27.78 -5.85 -28.40
N HIS A 118 -28.72 -6.11 -27.51
CA HIS A 118 -28.74 -7.34 -26.71
C HIS A 118 -29.56 -8.41 -27.42
N ASP A 119 -29.03 -9.63 -27.48
CA ASP A 119 -29.73 -10.83 -27.89
C ASP A 119 -29.48 -11.97 -26.86
N PRO A 120 -30.15 -13.14 -26.99
CA PRO A 120 -29.95 -14.25 -26.05
C PRO A 120 -28.53 -14.86 -26.05
N ARG A 121 -27.67 -14.49 -27.00
CA ARG A 121 -26.30 -15.00 -27.17
C ARG A 121 -25.23 -13.99 -26.74
N GLY A 122 -25.58 -12.73 -26.49
CA GLY A 122 -24.67 -11.70 -25.98
C GLY A 122 -24.99 -10.32 -26.54
N VAL A 123 -23.94 -9.55 -26.81
CA VAL A 123 -24.04 -8.17 -27.32
C VAL A 123 -23.36 -8.00 -28.66
N VAL A 124 -24.05 -7.30 -29.56
CA VAL A 124 -23.50 -6.90 -30.86
C VAL A 124 -23.69 -5.41 -31.11
N GLY A 125 -22.70 -4.76 -31.73
CA GLY A 125 -22.82 -3.36 -32.10
C GLY A 125 -21.55 -2.82 -32.77
N THR A 126 -21.74 -1.89 -33.72
CA THR A 126 -20.62 -1.24 -34.40
C THR A 126 -19.70 -0.51 -33.42
N ALA A 127 -20.27 0.20 -32.43
CA ALA A 127 -19.50 0.88 -31.40
C ALA A 127 -18.68 -0.10 -30.53
N LEU A 128 -19.20 -1.29 -30.24
CA LEU A 128 -18.46 -2.32 -29.50
C LEU A 128 -17.28 -2.86 -30.34
N ASN A 129 -17.51 -3.11 -31.64
CA ASN A 129 -16.44 -3.52 -32.56
C ASN A 129 -15.35 -2.45 -32.68
N GLU A 130 -15.74 -1.18 -32.74
CA GLU A 130 -14.79 -0.05 -32.75
C GLU A 130 -14.00 0.02 -31.45
N ALA A 131 -14.62 -0.17 -30.28
CA ALA A 131 -13.93 -0.17 -28.99
C ALA A 131 -12.85 -1.26 -28.91
N PHE A 132 -13.14 -2.47 -29.41
CA PHE A 132 -12.13 -3.53 -29.53
C PHE A 132 -10.99 -3.15 -30.48
N ARG A 133 -11.30 -2.52 -31.62
CA ARG A 133 -10.27 -2.04 -32.57
C ARG A 133 -9.35 -0.99 -31.93
N LEU A 134 -9.90 -0.12 -31.09
CA LEU A 134 -9.10 0.85 -30.32
C LEU A 134 -8.19 0.13 -29.32
N LEU A 135 -8.72 -0.83 -28.58
CA LEU A 135 -7.96 -1.62 -27.59
C LEU A 135 -6.77 -2.38 -28.24
N ASP A 136 -6.98 -2.87 -29.47
CA ASP A 136 -5.97 -3.59 -30.25
C ASP A 136 -5.00 -2.69 -31.02
N ALA A 137 -5.20 -1.37 -30.98
CA ALA A 137 -4.40 -0.43 -31.77
C ALA A 137 -2.90 -0.52 -31.41
N PRO A 138 -1.99 -0.68 -32.40
CA PRO A 138 -0.55 -0.74 -32.15
C PRO A 138 0.03 0.48 -31.42
N VAL A 139 -0.62 1.65 -31.57
CA VAL A 139 -0.23 2.87 -30.86
C VAL A 139 -0.52 2.79 -29.36
N LEU A 140 -1.59 2.11 -28.94
CA LEU A 140 -1.89 1.91 -27.52
C LEU A 140 -0.91 0.91 -26.89
N LYS A 141 -0.58 -0.17 -27.61
CA LYS A 141 0.42 -1.15 -27.14
C LYS A 141 1.78 -0.48 -26.89
N ARG A 142 2.26 0.34 -27.84
CA ARG A 142 3.48 1.13 -27.66
C ARG A 142 3.39 2.14 -26.52
N THR A 143 2.25 2.83 -26.40
CA THR A 143 2.03 3.78 -25.30
C THR A 143 2.18 3.09 -23.93
N LEU A 144 1.62 1.89 -23.77
CA LEU A 144 1.80 1.12 -22.54
C LEU A 144 3.26 0.64 -22.38
N GLN A 145 3.95 0.28 -23.45
CA GLN A 145 5.36 -0.11 -23.37
C GLN A 145 6.27 1.04 -22.92
N ASP A 146 5.98 2.26 -23.37
CA ASP A 146 6.80 3.45 -23.14
C ASP A 146 6.50 4.15 -21.80
N THR A 147 5.32 3.93 -21.20
CA THR A 147 4.96 4.51 -19.90
C THR A 147 5.61 3.75 -18.74
N SER A 148 6.01 4.47 -17.69
CA SER A 148 6.44 3.89 -16.42
C SER A 148 5.27 3.33 -15.61
N GLY A 149 4.04 3.73 -15.93
CA GLY A 149 2.82 3.27 -15.26
C GLY A 149 2.37 1.87 -15.69
N ASP A 150 1.30 1.40 -15.05
CA ASP A 150 0.66 0.12 -15.35
C ASP A 150 -0.60 0.29 -16.24
N LEU A 151 -0.88 1.52 -16.71
CA LEU A 151 -2.09 1.86 -17.47
C LEU A 151 -1.78 2.61 -18.77
N ALA A 152 -2.58 2.35 -19.79
CA ALA A 152 -2.68 3.20 -20.97
C ALA A 152 -4.13 3.27 -21.47
N PHE A 153 -4.60 4.49 -21.78
CA PHE A 153 -5.96 4.74 -22.22
C PHE A 153 -6.02 5.20 -23.67
N ILE A 154 -7.04 4.72 -24.37
CA ILE A 154 -7.47 5.23 -25.67
C ILE A 154 -8.97 5.53 -25.64
N ALA A 155 -9.41 6.61 -26.27
CA ALA A 155 -10.82 6.93 -26.43
C ALA A 155 -11.16 7.13 -27.91
N SER A 156 -12.39 6.84 -28.29
CA SER A 156 -12.92 7.27 -29.60
C SER A 156 -12.98 8.80 -29.67
N ASP A 157 -12.92 9.37 -30.88
CA ASP A 157 -13.02 10.84 -31.05
C ASP A 157 -14.30 11.39 -30.42
N GLN A 158 -15.45 10.75 -30.65
CA GLN A 158 -16.73 11.18 -30.06
C GLN A 158 -16.69 11.15 -28.52
N PHE A 159 -16.19 10.07 -27.92
CA PHE A 159 -16.12 9.97 -26.46
C PHE A 159 -15.16 11.03 -25.87
N HIS A 160 -14.05 11.31 -26.56
CA HIS A 160 -13.10 12.34 -26.16
C HIS A 160 -13.75 13.74 -26.16
N GLN A 161 -14.42 14.10 -27.25
CA GLN A 161 -15.08 15.41 -27.35
C GLN A 161 -16.22 15.56 -26.33
N ASP A 162 -17.09 14.55 -26.22
CA ASP A 162 -18.32 14.64 -25.44
C ASP A 162 -18.11 14.48 -23.93
N VAL A 163 -17.14 13.65 -23.52
CA VAL A 163 -16.98 13.26 -22.12
C VAL A 163 -15.70 13.81 -21.50
N ILE A 164 -14.59 13.83 -22.25
CA ILE A 164 -13.28 14.24 -21.73
C ILE A 164 -13.10 15.76 -21.87
N ARG A 165 -13.11 16.30 -23.10
CA ARG A 165 -12.87 17.74 -23.35
C ARG A 165 -13.99 18.64 -22.85
N SER A 166 -15.22 18.15 -22.81
CA SER A 166 -16.38 18.94 -22.37
C SER A 166 -16.30 19.35 -20.90
N ARG A 167 -15.39 18.76 -20.12
CA ARG A 167 -15.26 19.03 -18.69
C ARG A 167 -14.07 19.91 -18.36
N ARG A 168 -14.38 21.04 -17.73
CA ARG A 168 -13.40 22.05 -17.28
C ARG A 168 -12.39 21.56 -16.25
N VAL A 169 -12.65 20.43 -15.60
CA VAL A 169 -11.79 19.88 -14.53
C VAL A 169 -10.67 19.00 -15.10
N PHE A 170 -10.71 18.64 -16.38
CA PHE A 170 -9.65 17.87 -17.01
C PHE A 170 -8.69 18.74 -17.79
N ASP A 171 -7.41 18.59 -17.49
CA ASP A 171 -6.36 18.99 -18.40
C ASP A 171 -6.20 17.95 -19.51
N SER A 172 -6.89 18.16 -20.62
CA SER A 172 -6.74 17.33 -21.83
C SER A 172 -5.60 17.81 -22.74
N SER A 173 -4.71 18.70 -22.27
CA SER A 173 -3.62 19.25 -23.10
C SER A 173 -2.58 18.20 -23.48
N ALA A 174 -2.40 17.20 -22.62
CA ALA A 174 -1.51 16.06 -22.84
C ALA A 174 -2.14 14.95 -23.71
N ASP A 175 -3.43 15.04 -24.03
CA ASP A 175 -4.10 14.04 -24.86
C ASP A 175 -3.64 14.16 -26.32
N ARG A 176 -3.34 13.01 -26.93
CA ARG A 176 -2.76 12.96 -28.27
C ARG A 176 -3.71 12.29 -29.25
N LYS A 177 -4.16 13.05 -30.26
CA LYS A 177 -4.94 12.51 -31.37
C LYS A 177 -4.09 11.53 -32.19
N VAL A 178 -4.67 10.39 -32.53
CA VAL A 178 -4.05 9.31 -33.29
C VAL A 178 -5.01 8.77 -34.35
N ARG A 179 -4.46 8.26 -35.45
CA ARG A 179 -5.22 7.51 -36.46
C ARG A 179 -5.03 6.02 -36.22
N VAL A 180 -6.12 5.31 -36.03
CA VAL A 180 -6.12 3.86 -35.82
C VAL A 180 -6.52 3.20 -37.13
N THR A 181 -5.56 2.54 -37.77
CA THR A 181 -5.78 1.80 -39.02
C THR A 181 -6.15 0.36 -38.70
N VAL A 182 -7.42 0.00 -38.93
CA VAL A 182 -7.87 -1.40 -38.84
C VAL A 182 -8.87 -1.64 -39.98
N LYS A 183 -8.44 -2.35 -41.04
CA LYS A 183 -9.26 -2.79 -42.19
C LYS A 183 -10.42 -1.84 -42.56
N ASP A 184 -10.06 -0.66 -43.09
CA ASP A 184 -10.88 0.39 -43.74
C ASP A 184 -12.25 0.82 -43.13
N PRO A 185 -12.54 2.15 -43.04
CA PRO A 185 -11.66 3.31 -43.10
C PRO A 185 -10.98 3.58 -41.74
N HIS A 186 -10.04 4.54 -41.71
CA HIS A 186 -9.34 4.97 -40.51
C HIS A 186 -10.31 5.52 -39.46
N VAL A 187 -10.10 5.15 -38.19
CA VAL A 187 -10.84 5.72 -37.06
C VAL A 187 -9.95 6.72 -36.34
N GLU A 188 -10.47 7.93 -36.10
CA GLU A 188 -9.81 8.91 -35.25
C GLU A 188 -10.03 8.57 -33.77
N ALA A 189 -8.96 8.63 -33.00
CA ALA A 189 -8.95 8.29 -31.59
C ALA A 189 -7.98 9.17 -30.81
N TRP A 190 -8.02 9.08 -29.49
CA TRP A 190 -7.18 9.87 -28.61
C TRP A 190 -6.49 8.97 -27.60
N ILE A 191 -5.16 9.04 -27.54
CA ILE A 191 -4.42 8.55 -26.38
C ILE A 191 -4.69 9.54 -25.25
N CYS A 192 -5.33 9.05 -24.19
CA CYS A 192 -5.72 9.86 -23.04
C CYS A 192 -4.64 9.73 -21.97
N ALA A 193 -4.08 10.86 -21.55
CA ALA A 193 -2.92 10.84 -20.66
C ALA A 193 -3.31 10.38 -19.24
N PHE A 194 -4.38 10.97 -18.68
CA PHE A 194 -4.80 10.80 -17.29
C PHE A 194 -3.62 10.78 -16.28
N SER A 195 -2.56 11.53 -16.57
CA SER A 195 -1.28 11.41 -15.88
C SER A 195 -1.38 11.83 -14.42
N GLU A 196 -2.18 12.86 -14.14
CA GLU A 196 -2.47 13.31 -12.78
C GLU A 196 -3.22 12.23 -11.98
N GLN A 197 -4.26 11.62 -12.55
CA GLN A 197 -5.05 10.58 -11.90
C GLN A 197 -4.24 9.30 -11.67
N ASP A 198 -3.49 8.87 -12.68
CA ASP A 198 -2.66 7.67 -12.65
C ASP A 198 -1.53 7.80 -11.60
N GLU A 199 -0.82 8.95 -11.60
CA GLU A 199 0.20 9.24 -10.60
C GLU A 199 -0.41 9.35 -9.19
N ALA A 200 -1.52 10.06 -9.03
CA ALA A 200 -2.20 10.17 -7.73
C ALA A 200 -2.65 8.80 -7.20
N GLY A 201 -3.16 7.92 -8.06
CA GLY A 201 -3.60 6.57 -7.67
C GLY A 201 -2.43 5.72 -7.18
N ARG A 202 -1.30 5.77 -7.88
CA ARG A 202 -0.06 5.11 -7.42
C ARG A 202 0.44 5.66 -6.09
N GLN A 203 0.56 6.98 -5.98
CA GLN A 203 1.02 7.64 -4.75
C GLN A 203 0.15 7.30 -3.55
N TYR A 204 -1.17 7.26 -3.74
CA TYR A 204 -2.11 6.87 -2.71
C TYR A 204 -1.85 5.43 -2.24
N GLN A 205 -1.73 4.49 -3.16
CA GLN A 205 -1.48 3.10 -2.81
C GLN A 205 -0.09 2.85 -2.20
N ASP A 206 0.93 3.58 -2.64
CA ASP A 206 2.27 3.54 -2.05
C ASP A 206 2.26 4.08 -0.62
N ALA A 207 1.52 5.17 -0.36
CA ALA A 207 1.33 5.69 1.00
C ALA A 207 0.63 4.67 1.91
N LEU A 208 -0.42 4.00 1.44
CA LEU A 208 -1.07 2.92 2.20
C LEU A 208 -0.12 1.75 2.46
N GLY A 209 0.75 1.41 1.51
CA GLY A 209 1.81 0.41 1.68
C GLY A 209 2.79 0.79 2.81
N ARG A 210 3.26 2.04 2.82
CA ARG A 210 4.13 2.56 3.90
C ARG A 210 3.44 2.57 5.26
N VAL A 211 2.17 2.96 5.32
CA VAL A 211 1.36 2.87 6.55
C VAL A 211 1.29 1.43 7.06
N ARG A 212 0.96 0.46 6.20
CA ARG A 212 0.90 -0.97 6.58
C ARG A 212 2.23 -1.46 7.15
N ALA A 213 3.34 -1.12 6.49
CA ALA A 213 4.68 -1.47 6.96
C ALA A 213 4.99 -0.84 8.33
N ALA A 214 4.71 0.47 8.49
CA ALA A 214 4.92 1.17 9.76
C ALA A 214 4.10 0.54 10.90
N LEU A 215 2.82 0.24 10.68
CA LEU A 215 1.97 -0.41 11.69
C LEU A 215 2.43 -1.83 12.04
N ALA A 216 3.02 -2.56 11.09
CA ALA A 216 3.65 -3.86 11.37
C ALA A 216 4.90 -3.71 12.23
N SER A 217 5.74 -2.70 11.97
CA SER A 217 6.89 -2.36 12.80
C SER A 217 6.46 -1.95 14.21
N VAL A 218 5.45 -1.09 14.35
CA VAL A 218 4.87 -0.70 15.65
C VAL A 218 4.48 -1.94 16.46
N ASP A 219 3.73 -2.85 15.85
CA ASP A 219 3.30 -4.10 16.51
C ASP A 219 4.48 -4.96 16.97
N GLY A 220 5.50 -5.10 16.11
CA GLY A 220 6.73 -5.81 16.42
C GLY A 220 7.50 -5.19 17.60
N THR A 221 7.68 -3.86 17.57
CA THR A 221 8.38 -3.11 18.61
C THR A 221 7.64 -3.16 19.93
N LEU A 222 6.30 -3.02 19.95
CA LEU A 222 5.51 -3.13 21.19
C LEU A 222 5.56 -4.54 21.78
N ARG A 223 5.52 -5.60 20.96
CA ARG A 223 5.71 -6.97 21.44
C ARG A 223 7.10 -7.13 22.05
N LYS A 224 8.14 -6.61 21.40
CA LYS A 224 9.49 -6.66 21.92
C LYS A 224 9.65 -5.88 23.22
N ALA A 225 9.07 -4.70 23.33
CA ALA A 225 9.09 -3.89 24.55
C ALA A 225 8.46 -4.64 25.72
N LYS A 226 7.34 -5.35 25.51
CA LYS A 226 6.72 -6.17 26.55
C LYS A 226 7.63 -7.32 27.00
N GLU A 227 8.23 -8.05 26.06
CA GLU A 227 9.19 -9.13 26.38
C GLU A 227 10.40 -8.61 27.16
N VAL A 228 10.98 -7.48 26.74
CA VAL A 228 12.13 -6.86 27.42
C VAL A 228 11.71 -6.42 28.80
N ARG A 229 10.57 -5.75 28.93
CA ARG A 229 10.04 -5.31 30.23
C ARG A 229 9.88 -6.48 31.20
N ASP A 230 9.28 -7.59 30.78
CA ASP A 230 9.10 -8.76 31.62
C ASP A 230 10.46 -9.32 32.09
N ALA A 231 11.46 -9.33 31.21
CA ALA A 231 12.82 -9.72 31.55
C ALA A 231 13.51 -8.71 32.49
N THR A 232 13.29 -7.41 32.31
CA THR A 232 13.83 -6.35 33.16
C THR A 232 13.26 -6.47 34.57
N VAL A 233 11.94 -6.63 34.72
CA VAL A 233 11.26 -6.80 36.02
C VAL A 233 11.74 -8.05 36.78
N GLN A 234 12.11 -9.13 36.06
CA GLN A 234 12.71 -10.31 36.70
C GLN A 234 14.15 -10.08 37.19
N LYS A 235 14.89 -9.17 36.54
CA LYS A 235 16.33 -8.98 36.74
C LYS A 235 16.67 -7.79 37.63
N VAL A 236 15.78 -6.80 37.72
CA VAL A 236 15.99 -5.52 38.39
C VAL A 236 14.77 -5.24 39.27
N SER A 237 15.01 -4.79 40.51
CA SER A 237 13.93 -4.42 41.44
C SER A 237 13.49 -2.97 41.32
N SER A 238 14.26 -2.13 40.62
CA SER A 238 13.90 -0.74 40.32
C SER A 238 12.63 -0.67 39.45
N PRO A 239 11.79 0.37 39.59
CA PRO A 239 10.57 0.52 38.81
C PRO A 239 10.83 0.53 37.31
N VAL A 240 10.18 -0.39 36.57
CA VAL A 240 10.25 -0.46 35.11
C VAL A 240 9.00 0.18 34.51
N PRO A 241 9.13 1.17 33.59
CA PRO A 241 7.99 1.81 32.95
C PRO A 241 7.02 0.80 32.30
N GLU A 242 5.74 1.13 32.25
CA GLU A 242 4.75 0.37 31.47
C GLU A 242 4.87 0.69 29.99
N VAL A 243 4.58 -0.28 29.13
CA VAL A 243 4.53 -0.05 27.68
C VAL A 243 3.24 0.72 27.34
N PRO A 244 3.31 1.93 26.76
CA PRO A 244 2.13 2.77 26.51
C PRO A 244 1.26 2.21 25.38
N ASP A 245 -0.03 2.57 25.40
CA ASP A 245 -0.91 2.41 24.23
C ASP A 245 -0.66 3.54 23.22
N VAL A 246 -0.03 3.20 22.10
CA VAL A 246 0.26 4.12 20.99
C VAL A 246 -0.91 4.23 19.99
N GLY A 247 -2.10 3.73 20.32
CA GLY A 247 -3.30 3.83 19.48
C GLY A 247 -3.28 2.90 18.26
N LEU A 248 -2.51 1.81 18.30
CA LEU A 248 -2.32 0.89 17.17
C LEU A 248 -3.65 0.32 16.63
N LYS A 249 -4.61 0.01 17.52
CA LYS A 249 -5.93 -0.49 17.13
C LYS A 249 -6.73 0.53 16.33
N GLU A 250 -6.70 1.79 16.76
CA GLU A 250 -7.39 2.89 16.08
C GLU A 250 -6.77 3.19 14.72
N LEU A 251 -5.44 3.19 14.62
CA LEU A 251 -4.73 3.36 13.35
C LEU A 251 -5.05 2.23 12.35
N ARG A 252 -5.15 0.99 12.82
CA ARG A 252 -5.58 -0.15 12.00
C ARG A 252 -7.02 0.00 11.52
N ALA A 253 -7.93 0.45 12.39
CA ALA A 253 -9.31 0.70 12.03
C ALA A 253 -9.44 1.81 10.98
N ARG A 254 -8.69 2.92 11.14
CA ARG A 254 -8.62 4.01 10.17
C ARG A 254 -8.10 3.54 8.82
N LEU A 255 -7.03 2.73 8.81
CA LEU A 255 -6.50 2.11 7.59
C LEU A 255 -7.55 1.20 6.91
N ALA A 256 -8.22 0.33 7.66
CA ALA A 256 -9.28 -0.52 7.12
C ALA A 256 -10.43 0.30 6.52
N GLY A 257 -10.78 1.43 7.17
CA GLY A 257 -11.79 2.36 6.64
C GLY A 257 -11.36 3.12 5.37
N THR A 258 -10.08 3.08 4.98
CA THR A 258 -9.62 3.57 3.66
C THR A 258 -9.87 2.56 2.53
N ASP A 259 -10.15 1.30 2.88
CA ASP A 259 -10.53 0.22 1.96
C ASP A 259 -12.08 0.09 1.81
N GLU A 260 -12.88 1.01 2.38
CA GLU A 260 -14.34 1.09 2.19
C GLU A 260 -14.80 2.08 1.09
N PRO A 261 -15.63 1.67 0.11
CA PRO A 261 -16.18 2.54 -0.95
C PRO A 261 -16.90 3.78 -0.43
N ARG A 262 -16.56 4.98 -0.94
CA ARG A 262 -17.21 6.23 -0.53
C ARG A 262 -17.58 7.13 -1.72
N GLU A 263 -18.87 7.36 -1.91
CA GLU A 263 -19.48 8.03 -3.07
C GLU A 263 -19.03 9.47 -3.39
N ARG A 264 -18.35 10.19 -2.46
CA ARG A 264 -18.11 11.64 -2.58
C ARG A 264 -16.65 12.09 -2.50
N HIS A 265 -15.68 11.23 -2.81
CA HIS A 265 -14.26 11.57 -2.60
C HIS A 265 -13.56 12.02 -3.88
N ARG A 266 -13.03 13.25 -3.87
CA ARG A 266 -11.95 13.64 -4.77
C ARG A 266 -10.67 12.96 -4.30
N TRP A 267 -9.89 12.43 -5.23
CA TRP A 267 -8.62 11.73 -4.95
C TRP A 267 -7.62 12.60 -4.16
N ALA A 268 -7.62 13.93 -4.33
CA ALA A 268 -6.83 14.85 -3.51
C ALA A 268 -7.10 14.71 -2.00
N ARG A 269 -8.35 14.43 -1.61
CA ARG A 269 -8.72 14.18 -0.21
C ARG A 269 -8.23 12.81 0.26
N LEU A 270 -8.23 11.80 -0.63
CA LEU A 270 -7.69 10.48 -0.34
C LEU A 270 -6.17 10.55 -0.09
N LEU A 271 -5.44 11.26 -0.94
CA LEU A 271 -4.01 11.53 -0.75
C LEU A 271 -3.73 12.26 0.57
N ALA A 272 -4.48 13.32 0.87
CA ALA A 272 -4.31 14.05 2.13
C ALA A 272 -4.57 13.15 3.35
N GLY A 273 -5.61 12.32 3.31
CA GLY A 273 -5.93 11.36 4.36
C GLY A 273 -4.86 10.28 4.53
N ALA A 274 -4.33 9.74 3.43
CA ALA A 274 -3.22 8.78 3.47
C ALA A 274 -1.96 9.40 4.06
N ALA A 275 -1.62 10.64 3.68
CA ALA A 275 -0.46 11.36 4.24
C ALA A 275 -0.61 11.67 5.74
N GLU A 276 -1.83 11.98 6.20
CA GLU A 276 -2.12 12.14 7.63
C GLU A 276 -1.95 10.83 8.39
N LEU A 277 -2.48 9.73 7.85
CA LEU A 277 -2.35 8.41 8.45
C LEU A 277 -0.89 7.93 8.48
N GLU A 278 -0.12 8.23 7.44
CA GLU A 278 1.32 7.95 7.36
C GLU A 278 2.09 8.67 8.47
N ARG A 279 1.83 9.97 8.68
CA ARG A 279 2.41 10.72 9.79
C ARG A 279 2.02 10.13 11.15
N ALA A 280 0.75 9.78 11.33
CA ALA A 280 0.28 9.19 12.58
C ALA A 280 0.93 7.82 12.88
N ALA A 281 1.11 6.99 11.85
CA ALA A 281 1.82 5.71 11.98
C ALA A 281 3.31 5.90 12.31
N ALA A 282 3.98 6.90 11.71
CA ALA A 282 5.36 7.24 12.03
C ALA A 282 5.52 7.74 13.48
N THR A 283 4.60 8.58 13.96
CA THR A 283 4.58 9.01 15.37
C THR A 283 4.40 7.83 16.32
N ALA A 284 3.47 6.92 16.02
CA ALA A 284 3.27 5.71 16.84
C ALA A 284 4.51 4.80 16.85
N LEU A 285 5.24 4.71 15.74
CA LEU A 285 6.50 3.95 15.67
C LEU A 285 7.56 4.56 16.57
N ALA A 286 7.78 5.88 16.48
CA ALA A 286 8.73 6.58 17.34
C ALA A 286 8.39 6.42 18.83
N GLN A 287 7.10 6.45 19.19
CA GLN A 287 6.64 6.21 20.56
C GLN A 287 6.90 4.76 21.01
N ALA A 288 6.67 3.77 20.14
CA ALA A 288 6.96 2.37 20.45
C ALA A 288 8.48 2.13 20.63
N GLU A 289 9.31 2.75 19.80
CA GLU A 289 10.77 2.68 19.89
C GLU A 289 11.30 3.33 21.17
N ALA A 290 10.77 4.51 21.53
CA ALA A 290 11.09 5.16 22.82
C ALA A 290 10.70 4.28 24.00
N ALA A 291 9.50 3.71 24.00
CA ALA A 291 9.06 2.79 25.05
C ALA A 291 9.95 1.54 25.15
N LEU A 292 10.44 1.00 24.03
CA LEU A 292 11.40 -0.10 24.05
C LEU A 292 12.73 0.30 24.69
N ALA A 293 13.22 1.51 24.40
CA ALA A 293 14.44 2.03 25.02
C ALA A 293 14.24 2.21 26.53
N ASP A 294 13.13 2.83 26.96
CA ASP A 294 12.83 3.10 28.37
C ASP A 294 12.75 1.82 29.22
N VAL A 295 12.18 0.73 28.68
CA VAL A 295 12.10 -0.56 29.42
C VAL A 295 13.42 -1.34 29.41
N GLN A 296 14.32 -1.03 28.48
CA GLN A 296 15.65 -1.65 28.35
C GLN A 296 16.69 -0.93 29.22
N GLU A 297 16.54 0.38 29.42
CA GLU A 297 17.48 1.24 30.16
C GLU A 297 17.93 0.64 31.51
N PRO A 298 17.07 0.09 32.38
CA PRO A 298 17.55 -0.47 33.66
C PRO A 298 18.49 -1.67 33.51
N LEU A 299 18.33 -2.49 32.45
CA LEU A 299 19.27 -3.57 32.17
C LEU A 299 20.60 -3.05 31.63
N ASP A 300 20.55 -1.99 30.82
CA ASP A 300 21.76 -1.38 30.26
C ASP A 300 22.59 -0.71 31.37
N VAL A 301 21.94 0.00 32.29
CA VAL A 301 22.56 0.56 33.50
C VAL A 301 23.21 -0.54 34.35
N ARG A 302 22.53 -1.69 34.51
CA ARG A 302 23.10 -2.84 35.24
C ARG A 302 24.39 -3.36 34.58
N GLU A 303 24.40 -3.53 33.26
CA GLU A 303 25.56 -4.01 32.52
C GLU A 303 26.70 -2.98 32.53
N GLU A 304 26.38 -1.68 32.45
CA GLU A 304 27.37 -0.60 32.60
C GLU A 304 28.04 -0.64 33.98
N LEU A 305 27.27 -0.76 35.06
CA LEU A 305 27.81 -0.87 36.42
C LEU A 305 28.70 -2.11 36.58
N ARG A 306 28.31 -3.25 35.99
CA ARG A 306 29.14 -4.48 35.96
C ARG A 306 30.47 -4.25 35.25
N GLY A 307 30.44 -3.65 34.06
CA GLY A 307 31.63 -3.31 33.29
C GLY A 307 32.55 -2.36 34.05
N ARG A 308 31.98 -1.29 34.64
CA ARG A 308 32.70 -0.30 35.44
C ARG A 308 33.36 -0.93 36.66
N LEU A 309 32.64 -1.77 37.42
CA LEU A 309 33.20 -2.48 38.57
C LEU A 309 34.38 -3.39 38.16
N GLY A 310 34.24 -4.09 37.03
CA GLY A 310 35.33 -4.91 36.46
C GLY A 310 36.58 -4.10 36.12
N SER A 311 36.42 -2.94 35.45
CA SER A 311 37.53 -2.03 35.14
C SER A 311 38.20 -1.46 36.39
N LEU A 312 37.42 -1.08 37.41
CA LEU A 312 37.95 -0.57 38.68
C LEU A 312 38.73 -1.65 39.44
N GLN A 313 38.29 -2.91 39.40
CA GLN A 313 39.03 -4.02 40.01
C GLN A 313 40.41 -4.22 39.35
N VAL A 314 40.50 -4.10 38.02
CA VAL A 314 41.78 -4.15 37.31
C VAL A 314 42.68 -2.98 37.72
N MET A 315 42.13 -1.78 37.85
CA MET A 315 42.88 -0.60 38.32
C MET A 315 43.44 -0.80 39.73
N ALA A 316 42.63 -1.28 40.68
CA ALA A 316 43.07 -1.55 42.05
C ALA A 316 44.23 -2.55 42.09
N ARG A 317 44.21 -3.58 41.23
CA ARG A 317 45.33 -4.54 41.09
C ARG A 317 46.61 -3.89 40.58
N ASN A 318 46.50 -3.04 39.56
CA ASN A 318 47.65 -2.34 38.98
C ASN A 318 48.29 -1.33 39.96
N LEU A 319 47.51 -0.77 40.88
CA LEU A 319 48.00 0.09 41.96
C LEU A 319 48.60 -0.69 43.14
N GLY A 320 48.65 -2.03 43.07
CA GLY A 320 49.17 -2.87 44.15
C GLY A 320 48.26 -2.97 45.37
N ARG A 321 47.02 -2.46 45.30
CA ARG A 321 46.04 -2.48 46.40
C ARG A 321 45.13 -3.71 46.36
N ALA A 322 45.58 -4.79 45.72
CA ALA A 322 44.79 -6.01 45.55
C ALA A 322 44.52 -6.76 46.88
N GLU A 323 45.37 -6.56 47.89
CA GLU A 323 45.27 -7.22 49.21
C GLU A 323 44.64 -6.32 50.28
N ASP A 324 44.15 -5.13 49.90
CA ASP A 324 43.44 -4.24 50.82
C ASP A 324 42.07 -4.85 51.19
N ALA A 325 41.97 -5.32 52.43
CA ALA A 325 40.77 -5.98 52.96
C ALA A 325 39.51 -5.11 52.89
N ARG A 326 39.65 -3.77 52.95
CA ARG A 326 38.52 -2.85 52.88
C ARG A 326 38.02 -2.70 51.44
N LEU A 327 38.93 -2.55 50.48
CA LEU A 327 38.58 -2.53 49.05
C LEU A 327 37.96 -3.85 48.60
N ASP A 328 38.50 -4.98 49.05
CA ASP A 328 37.97 -6.31 48.74
C ASP A 328 36.56 -6.51 49.32
N GLY A 329 36.31 -6.04 50.55
CA GLY A 329 34.96 -6.04 51.14
C GLY A 329 33.96 -5.17 50.36
N LEU A 330 34.36 -3.96 49.95
CA LEU A 330 33.53 -3.05 49.16
C LEU A 330 33.26 -3.62 47.75
N TYR A 331 34.26 -4.23 47.12
CA TYR A 331 34.12 -4.90 45.84
C TYR A 331 33.09 -6.04 45.92
N ARG A 332 33.20 -6.93 46.93
CA ARG A 332 32.23 -8.03 47.10
C ARG A 332 30.82 -7.51 47.33
N ALA A 333 30.64 -6.48 48.15
CA ALA A 333 29.32 -5.89 48.37
C ALA A 333 28.69 -5.37 47.07
N ALA A 334 29.46 -4.65 46.23
CA ALA A 334 28.98 -4.18 44.94
C ALA A 334 28.72 -5.34 43.95
N HIS A 335 29.60 -6.34 43.93
CA HIS A 335 29.47 -7.52 43.08
C HIS A 335 28.23 -8.34 43.45
N ASP A 336 27.99 -8.60 44.72
CA ASP A 336 26.85 -9.41 45.18
C ASP A 336 25.52 -8.75 44.79
N LEU A 337 25.42 -7.42 44.89
CA LEU A 337 24.25 -6.66 44.43
C LEU A 337 24.06 -6.80 42.90
N LEU A 338 25.11 -6.59 42.12
CA LEU A 338 25.03 -6.60 40.65
C LEU A 338 24.82 -8.01 40.05
N TRP A 339 25.29 -9.07 40.70
CA TRP A 339 25.16 -10.45 40.23
C TRP A 339 23.98 -11.24 40.82
N THR A 340 23.26 -10.66 41.79
CA THR A 340 21.99 -11.21 42.29
C THR A 340 20.81 -10.73 41.44
N ALA A 341 19.73 -11.52 41.38
CA ALA A 341 18.48 -11.12 40.73
C ALA A 341 17.31 -11.30 41.72
N PRO A 342 16.40 -10.31 41.86
CA PRO A 342 16.43 -8.99 41.22
C PRO A 342 17.52 -8.08 41.83
N CYS A 343 18.15 -7.26 40.98
CA CYS A 343 19.19 -6.30 41.35
C CYS A 343 18.57 -4.94 41.71
N ASP A 344 18.90 -4.43 42.90
CA ASP A 344 18.59 -3.05 43.29
C ASP A 344 19.64 -2.11 42.72
N LEU A 345 19.27 -1.38 41.66
CA LEU A 345 20.22 -0.51 40.94
C LEU A 345 20.70 0.66 41.79
N ASP A 346 19.83 1.26 42.61
CA ASP A 346 20.19 2.40 43.45
C ASP A 346 21.20 1.97 44.53
N ALA A 347 20.96 0.80 45.13
CA ALA A 347 21.88 0.20 46.08
C ALA A 347 23.21 -0.22 45.42
N ALA A 348 23.15 -0.79 44.21
CA ALA A 348 24.33 -1.21 43.46
C ALA A 348 25.20 -0.02 43.04
N GLU A 349 24.60 1.06 42.52
CA GLU A 349 25.30 2.29 42.17
C GLU A 349 25.97 2.91 43.40
N SER A 350 25.24 3.00 44.52
CA SER A 350 25.77 3.47 45.80
C SER A 350 26.93 2.62 46.32
N ALA A 351 26.93 1.30 46.06
CA ALA A 351 28.04 0.42 46.42
C ALA A 351 29.27 0.64 45.53
N VAL A 352 29.07 0.82 44.21
CA VAL A 352 30.16 1.13 43.26
C VAL A 352 30.79 2.49 43.58
N LEU A 353 29.99 3.52 43.90
CA LEU A 353 30.51 4.84 44.29
C LEU A 353 31.36 4.78 45.57
N ARG A 354 30.94 4.02 46.58
CA ARG A 354 31.75 3.80 47.79
C ARG A 354 33.08 3.11 47.49
N TYR A 355 33.09 2.15 46.57
CA TYR A 355 34.32 1.50 46.11
C TYR A 355 35.26 2.48 45.40
N ILE A 356 34.73 3.34 44.53
CA ILE A 356 35.50 4.39 43.85
C ILE A 356 36.14 5.35 44.86
N GLN A 357 35.37 5.81 45.85
CA GLN A 357 35.86 6.76 46.85
C GLN A 357 37.04 6.18 47.64
N GLU A 358 36.94 4.92 48.10
CA GLU A 358 38.03 4.27 48.84
C GLU A 358 39.28 4.02 47.97
N LEU A 359 39.08 3.79 46.67
CA LEU A 359 40.19 3.63 45.72
C LEU A 359 40.92 4.96 45.47
N GLN A 360 40.24 6.10 45.63
CA GLN A 360 40.82 7.44 45.47
C GLN A 360 41.43 7.99 46.76
N ASP A 361 40.87 7.67 47.92
CA ASP A 361 41.27 8.21 49.23
C ASP A 361 42.48 7.49 49.87
N GLY A 362 42.95 6.39 49.29
CA GLY A 362 44.12 5.63 49.76
C GLY A 362 45.15 5.41 48.67
#